data_AF-Q6NK28-F1
#
_entry.id   AF-Q6NK28-F1
#
_cell.length_a   1.000
_cell.length_b   1.000
_cell.length_c   1.000
_cell.angle_alpha   90.00
_cell.angle_beta   90.00
_cell.angle_gamma   90.00
#
_symmetry.space_group_name_H-M   'P 1'
#
loop_
_entity.id
_entity.type
_entity.pdbx_description
1 polymer ?
#
loop_
_entity_poly.entity_id
_entity_poly.type
_entity_poly.pdbx_seq_one_letter_code
_entity_poly.pdbx_strand_id
1 'polypeptide(L)'
;MTDFDIDTSAANYADELALLGVTGAMSYAPKGTQMPETIAPLNPPFVDFGWLSDGGITESQNEERNDWTPFQSTNPIRGQVTKQDFQFKTVVWSISGLANAMYYGVPESDMRFDQETGVTTFEQGKELPPDFKFGLVVDIVDGGKARRHCMPNVSVVERGDIVYSKDDLVGYEMTFRASYDPVAGYAVRRMFKEGWKPGHAGTTLADENKDASLGDWSNTLDESEVRKQSKTVTLPKGATGGTFTVSINGKASAAINHDATGTAMKLVLNKVDGGESAKVTGRAGGPYTITGVEGEITADGTNLTGSDTQDISIN
;
A
#
# COMPACT_ATOMS: atom_id res chain seq x y z
N MET A 1 -10.31 -17.45 -22.00
CA MET A 1 -9.57 -16.28 -22.50
C MET A 1 -10.62 -15.26 -22.84
N THR A 2 -10.72 -14.11 -22.20
CA THR A 2 -9.92 -13.36 -21.23
C THR A 2 -10.97 -12.45 -20.52
N ASP A 3 -10.81 -11.78 -19.40
CA ASP A 3 -9.68 -11.10 -18.79
C ASP A 3 -10.02 -10.97 -17.30
N PHE A 4 -8.99 -10.99 -16.47
CA PHE A 4 -8.91 -10.03 -15.39
C PHE A 4 -9.21 -8.67 -16.01
N ASP A 5 -10.48 -8.25 -16.03
CA ASP A 5 -10.87 -6.94 -16.55
C ASP A 5 -10.42 -5.90 -15.52
N ILE A 6 -9.09 -5.79 -15.39
CA ILE A 6 -8.41 -4.66 -14.81
C ILE A 6 -8.80 -3.55 -15.75
N ASP A 7 -9.74 -2.73 -15.32
CA ASP A 7 -10.10 -1.50 -16.01
C ASP A 7 -8.80 -0.74 -16.34
N THR A 8 -8.36 -0.85 -17.60
CA THR A 8 -7.13 -0.22 -18.08
C THR A 8 -7.32 1.29 -18.28
N SER A 9 -8.55 1.79 -18.11
CA SER A 9 -8.87 3.21 -18.03
C SER A 9 -8.76 3.77 -16.61
N ALA A 10 -8.54 2.92 -15.60
CA ALA A 10 -8.42 3.34 -14.20
C ALA A 10 -7.09 4.05 -13.90
N ALA A 11 -7.15 4.93 -12.89
CA ALA A 11 -6.11 5.88 -12.46
C ALA A 11 -4.77 5.27 -11.97
N ASN A 12 -4.50 3.98 -12.21
CA ASN A 12 -3.18 3.37 -11.95
C ASN A 12 -2.03 4.05 -12.71
N TYR A 13 -2.34 4.83 -13.75
CA TYR A 13 -1.39 5.65 -14.51
C TYR A 13 -1.40 7.13 -14.11
N ALA A 14 -2.06 7.51 -13.01
CA ALA A 14 -1.98 8.89 -12.51
C ALA A 14 -0.55 9.19 -12.07
N ASP A 15 0.00 10.33 -12.50
CA ASP A 15 1.32 10.82 -12.07
C ASP A 15 1.41 10.91 -10.54
N GLU A 16 0.27 11.11 -9.87
CA GLU A 16 0.12 11.10 -8.41
C GLU A 16 0.31 9.73 -7.75
N LEU A 17 0.44 8.63 -8.49
CA LEU A 17 0.82 7.33 -7.94
C LEU A 17 2.32 7.04 -8.12
N ALA A 18 3.00 7.76 -9.01
CA ALA A 18 4.45 7.73 -9.09
C ALA A 18 5.03 8.42 -7.84
N LEU A 19 5.86 7.70 -7.09
CA LEU A 19 6.60 8.26 -5.97
C LEU A 19 8.01 8.61 -6.43
N LEU A 20 8.42 9.85 -6.25
CA LEU A 20 9.81 10.27 -6.37
C LEU A 20 10.38 10.37 -4.94
N GLY A 21 11.40 9.58 -4.60
CA GLY A 21 12.06 9.71 -3.29
C GLY A 21 12.88 11.00 -3.18
N VAL A 22 12.23 12.15 -3.00
CA VAL A 22 12.88 13.47 -3.02
C VAL A 22 13.68 13.72 -1.74
N THR A 23 13.20 13.23 -0.59
CA THR A 23 13.89 13.43 0.69
C THR A 23 13.79 12.17 1.53
N GLY A 24 14.93 11.66 1.99
CA GLY A 24 15.02 10.52 2.91
C GLY A 24 15.67 10.94 4.22
N ALA A 25 15.14 10.45 5.34
CA ALA A 25 15.76 10.59 6.66
C ALA A 25 15.83 9.22 7.34
N MET A 26 16.89 8.99 8.08
CA MET A 26 17.08 7.78 8.86
C MET A 26 17.25 8.18 10.32
N SER A 27 16.45 7.59 11.20
CA SER A 27 16.46 7.90 12.64
C SER A 27 16.75 6.64 13.44
N TYR A 28 17.70 6.76 14.34
CA TYR A 28 18.10 5.76 15.33
C TYR A 28 17.23 5.85 16.57
N ALA A 29 16.97 4.71 17.21
CA ALA A 29 16.55 4.65 18.59
C ALA A 29 17.26 3.53 19.36
N PRO A 30 17.51 3.72 20.67
CA PRO A 30 18.01 2.65 21.54
C PRO A 30 17.10 1.41 21.50
N LYS A 31 17.69 0.22 21.69
CA LYS A 31 16.96 -1.06 21.78
C LYS A 31 15.83 -0.97 22.81
N GLY A 32 14.65 -1.48 22.46
CA GLY A 32 13.48 -1.47 23.34
C GLY A 32 12.69 -0.17 23.35
N THR A 33 13.09 0.84 22.57
CA THR A 33 12.25 2.04 22.35
C THR A 33 10.95 1.63 21.65
N GLN A 34 9.82 2.13 22.16
CA GLN A 34 8.53 1.91 21.52
C GLN A 34 8.51 2.59 20.14
N MET A 35 8.39 1.78 19.10
CA MET A 35 8.30 2.26 17.72
C MET A 35 7.01 3.04 17.48
N PRO A 36 7.06 4.12 16.68
CA PRO A 36 5.88 4.94 16.42
C PRO A 36 4.81 4.14 15.69
N GLU A 37 3.55 4.46 15.99
CA GLU A 37 2.36 3.85 15.36
C GLU A 37 1.75 4.73 14.26
N THR A 38 2.26 5.95 14.11
CA THR A 38 1.80 6.92 13.13
C THR A 38 2.99 7.58 12.41
N ILE A 39 2.71 8.29 11.32
CA ILE A 39 3.69 9.08 10.55
C ILE A 39 3.88 10.48 11.19
N ALA A 40 3.53 10.65 12.47
CA ALA A 40 3.76 11.90 13.19
C ALA A 40 5.27 12.17 13.37
N PRO A 41 5.69 13.42 13.65
CA PRO A 41 7.10 13.73 13.95
C PRO A 41 7.68 12.80 15.02
N LEU A 42 8.92 12.36 14.83
CA LEU A 42 9.62 11.52 15.80
C LEU A 42 10.05 12.37 17.00
N ASN A 43 9.68 11.94 18.20
CA ASN A 43 10.08 12.58 19.46
C ASN A 43 11.24 11.82 20.10
N PRO A 44 12.03 12.42 21.01
CA PRO A 44 13.05 11.68 21.75
C PRO A 44 12.49 10.37 22.36
N PRO A 45 13.22 9.23 22.28
CA PRO A 45 14.68 9.12 22.09
C PRO A 45 15.12 8.86 20.63
N PHE A 46 14.29 9.15 19.63
CA PHE A 46 14.72 9.05 18.22
C PHE A 46 15.75 10.14 17.88
N VAL A 47 16.89 9.75 17.32
CA VAL A 47 18.00 10.63 16.92
C VAL A 47 18.27 10.47 15.43
N ASP A 48 18.36 11.57 14.69
CA ASP A 48 18.64 11.56 13.25
C ASP A 48 20.09 11.14 12.97
N PHE A 49 20.29 10.32 11.93
CA PHE A 49 21.60 9.95 11.41
C PHE A 49 22.27 11.10 10.65
N GLY A 50 21.51 12.11 10.24
CA GLY A 50 21.99 13.29 9.51
C GLY A 50 21.99 13.08 8.00
N TRP A 51 22.90 13.77 7.32
CA TRP A 51 23.04 13.75 5.87
C TRP A 51 23.41 12.37 5.33
N LEU A 52 22.57 11.88 4.42
CA LEU A 52 22.79 10.70 3.59
C LEU A 52 23.28 11.12 2.20
N SER A 53 23.95 10.22 1.48
CA SER A 53 24.36 10.45 0.09
C SER A 53 23.18 10.64 -0.85
N ASP A 54 23.44 11.24 -2.01
CA ASP A 54 22.50 11.33 -3.13
C ASP A 54 22.03 9.97 -3.69
N GLY A 55 22.80 8.90 -3.47
CA GLY A 55 22.40 7.52 -3.76
C GLY A 55 21.19 7.01 -2.95
N GLY A 56 20.75 7.75 -1.93
CA GLY A 56 19.53 7.48 -1.18
C GLY A 56 19.58 6.22 -0.29
N ILE A 57 18.42 5.57 -0.13
CA ILE A 57 18.24 4.38 0.69
C ILE A 57 17.70 3.25 -0.20
N THR A 58 18.40 2.12 -0.21
CA THR A 58 18.00 0.93 -0.96
C THR A 58 17.36 -0.08 -0.01
N GLU A 59 16.09 -0.43 -0.24
CA GLU A 59 15.41 -1.54 0.44
C GLU A 59 15.55 -2.83 -0.37
N SER A 60 15.94 -3.92 0.28
CA SER A 60 16.02 -5.26 -0.30
C SER A 60 15.25 -6.26 0.56
N GLN A 61 14.45 -7.11 -0.09
CA GLN A 61 13.70 -8.18 0.55
C GLN A 61 14.16 -9.49 -0.08
N ASN A 62 14.77 -10.37 0.72
CA ASN A 62 15.25 -11.66 0.27
C ASN A 62 14.45 -12.77 0.95
N GLU A 63 13.84 -13.67 0.15
CA GLU A 63 13.11 -14.83 0.64
C GLU A 63 13.77 -16.10 0.14
N GLU A 64 14.23 -16.93 1.08
CA GLU A 64 14.70 -18.27 0.77
C GLU A 64 13.57 -19.26 1.00
N ARG A 65 13.22 -19.99 -0.06
CA ARG A 65 12.23 -21.06 -0.05
C ARG A 65 12.91 -22.38 -0.34
N ASN A 66 12.71 -23.35 0.55
CA ASN A 66 13.09 -24.73 0.31
C ASN A 66 11.89 -25.48 -0.27
N ASP A 67 12.07 -25.96 -1.50
CA ASP A 67 11.10 -26.78 -2.20
C ASP A 67 11.54 -28.25 -2.15
N TRP A 68 10.64 -29.12 -1.69
CA TRP A 68 10.85 -30.56 -1.69
C TRP A 68 10.16 -31.18 -2.89
N THR A 69 10.97 -31.67 -3.83
CA THR A 69 10.53 -32.41 -5.01
C THR A 69 10.86 -33.89 -4.82
N PRO A 70 9.87 -34.80 -4.74
CA PRO A 70 10.12 -36.23 -4.59
C PRO A 70 10.63 -36.80 -5.91
N PHE A 71 11.41 -37.88 -5.86
CA PHE A 71 12.02 -38.49 -7.04
C PHE A 71 10.99 -38.95 -8.10
N GLN A 72 9.75 -39.20 -7.69
CA GLN A 72 8.64 -39.63 -8.55
C GLN A 72 7.91 -38.48 -9.26
N SER A 73 8.26 -37.22 -9.00
CA SER A 73 7.59 -36.04 -9.57
C SER A 73 8.62 -35.02 -10.03
N THR A 74 8.37 -34.40 -11.17
CA THR A 74 9.18 -33.27 -11.65
C THR A 74 8.81 -31.95 -10.95
N ASN A 75 7.66 -31.91 -10.27
CA ASN A 75 7.14 -30.72 -9.61
C ASN A 75 7.26 -30.83 -8.09
N PRO A 76 7.61 -29.72 -7.39
CA PRO A 76 7.69 -29.70 -5.93
C PRO A 76 6.32 -29.96 -5.30
N ILE A 77 6.28 -30.86 -4.32
CA ILE A 77 5.04 -31.20 -3.60
C ILE A 77 4.81 -30.30 -2.40
N ARG A 78 5.85 -29.63 -1.92
CA ARG A 78 5.81 -28.73 -0.78
C ARG A 78 6.94 -27.72 -0.88
N GLY A 79 6.62 -26.45 -0.68
CA GLY A 79 7.60 -25.39 -0.45
C GLY A 79 7.42 -24.82 0.95
N GLN A 80 8.51 -24.50 1.62
CA GLN A 80 8.49 -23.74 2.87
C GLN A 80 9.46 -22.58 2.78
N VAL A 81 9.00 -21.38 3.11
CA VAL A 81 9.87 -20.22 3.29
C VAL A 81 10.67 -20.47 4.57
N THR A 82 11.99 -20.62 4.42
CA THR A 82 12.90 -20.90 5.53
C THR A 82 13.50 -19.64 6.13
N LYS A 83 13.59 -18.57 5.33
CA LYS A 83 14.18 -17.31 5.77
C LYS A 83 13.59 -16.16 4.97
N GLN A 84 13.28 -15.07 5.66
CA GLN A 84 12.92 -13.80 5.05
C GLN A 84 13.81 -12.73 5.68
N ASP A 85 14.62 -12.07 4.87
CA ASP A 85 15.54 -11.03 5.28
C ASP A 85 15.12 -9.69 4.70
N PHE A 86 15.00 -8.69 5.56
CA PHE A 86 14.77 -7.31 5.18
C PHE A 86 16.06 -6.52 5.40
N GLN A 87 16.61 -5.95 4.32
CA GLN A 87 17.87 -5.22 4.34
C GLN A 87 17.69 -3.81 3.82
N PHE A 88 18.36 -2.86 4.46
CA PHE A 88 18.40 -1.45 4.07
C PHE A 88 19.86 -1.02 3.91
N LYS A 89 20.23 -0.53 2.73
CA LYS A 89 21.58 -0.04 2.43
C LYS A 89 21.55 1.47 2.22
N THR A 90 22.50 2.18 2.83
CA THR A 90 22.70 3.61 2.59
C THR A 90 24.15 4.03 2.87
N VAL A 91 24.52 5.20 2.37
CA VAL A 91 25.82 5.85 2.65
C VAL A 91 25.56 7.10 3.47
N VAL A 92 26.17 7.17 4.66
CA VAL A 92 26.02 8.29 5.59
C VAL A 92 27.21 9.24 5.43
N TRP A 93 26.96 10.50 5.11
CA TRP A 93 28.00 11.56 5.03
C TRP A 93 28.22 12.27 6.36
N SER A 94 27.28 12.15 7.30
CA SER A 94 27.43 12.74 8.63
C SER A 94 28.38 11.91 9.49
N ILE A 95 29.55 12.47 9.79
CA ILE A 95 30.58 11.88 10.65
C ILE A 95 30.30 12.07 12.15
N SER A 96 29.03 11.91 12.58
CA SER A 96 28.64 12.06 13.99
C SER A 96 29.15 10.89 14.85
N GLY A 97 29.19 11.09 16.17
CA GLY A 97 29.58 10.03 17.11
C GLY A 97 28.75 8.76 16.94
N LEU A 98 27.45 8.90 16.63
CA LEU A 98 26.55 7.79 16.35
C LEU A 98 26.94 7.04 15.06
N ALA A 99 27.20 7.76 13.96
CA ALA A 99 27.59 7.15 12.69
C ALA A 99 28.93 6.40 12.84
N ASN A 100 29.89 6.97 13.58
CA ASN A 100 31.16 6.33 13.91
C ASN A 100 30.98 5.11 14.82
N ALA A 101 30.19 5.22 15.89
CA ALA A 101 29.90 4.11 16.79
C ALA A 101 29.25 2.95 16.05
N MET A 102 28.32 3.27 15.16
CA MET A 102 27.70 2.29 14.29
C MET A 102 28.69 1.70 13.30
N TYR A 103 29.46 2.50 12.56
CA TYR A 103 30.40 2.04 11.54
C TYR A 103 31.54 1.19 12.11
N TYR A 104 32.16 1.61 13.20
CA TYR A 104 33.26 0.88 13.82
C TYR A 104 32.78 -0.24 14.77
N GLY A 105 31.48 -0.27 15.10
CA GLY A 105 30.87 -1.24 16.01
C GLY A 105 31.29 -1.03 17.47
N VAL A 106 31.77 0.16 17.81
CA VAL A 106 32.20 0.48 19.17
C VAL A 106 31.09 1.30 19.82
N PRO A 107 30.51 0.88 20.96
CA PRO A 107 29.49 1.67 21.64
C PRO A 107 30.09 3.01 22.08
N GLU A 108 29.27 4.06 22.09
CA GLU A 108 29.71 5.42 22.43
C GLU A 108 30.36 5.51 23.83
N SER A 109 29.98 4.63 24.77
CA SER A 109 30.58 4.53 26.11
C SER A 109 32.07 4.19 26.11
N ASP A 110 32.54 3.51 25.07
CA ASP A 110 33.92 3.05 24.93
C ASP A 110 34.79 4.06 24.17
N MET A 111 34.17 5.11 23.61
CA MET A 111 34.87 6.22 22.98
C MET A 111 35.28 7.25 24.04
N ARG A 112 36.56 7.62 24.06
CA ARG A 112 37.14 8.60 24.98
C ARG A 112 37.39 9.90 24.24
N PHE A 113 36.69 10.97 24.62
CA PHE A 113 36.99 12.32 24.14
C PHE A 113 37.91 13.03 25.12
N ASP A 114 39.07 13.47 24.63
CA ASP A 114 39.97 14.35 25.37
C ASP A 114 39.57 15.81 25.10
N GLN A 115 39.10 16.52 26.14
CA GLN A 115 38.67 17.91 26.05
C GLN A 115 39.81 18.89 25.77
N GLU A 116 41.06 18.54 26.11
CA GLU A 116 42.22 19.42 25.96
C GLU A 116 42.77 19.36 24.53
N THR A 117 42.76 18.18 23.91
CA THR A 117 43.26 17.96 22.55
C THR A 117 42.16 17.94 21.48
N GLY A 118 40.89 17.76 21.87
CA GLY A 118 39.76 17.62 20.96
C GLY A 118 39.73 16.29 20.21
N VAL A 119 40.51 15.29 20.64
CA VAL A 119 40.65 13.99 19.96
C VAL A 119 39.76 12.94 20.63
N THR A 120 38.94 12.25 19.83
CA THR A 120 38.23 11.04 20.25
C THR A 120 39.08 9.81 19.94
N THR A 121 39.39 9.01 20.96
CA THR A 121 40.15 7.75 20.83
C THR A 121 39.29 6.56 21.25
N PHE A 122 39.35 5.48 20.48
CA PHE A 122 38.71 4.20 20.80
C PHE A 122 39.53 3.04 20.21
N GLU A 123 39.40 1.86 20.82
CA GLU A 123 40.08 0.64 20.36
C GLU A 123 39.10 -0.25 19.59
N GLN A 124 39.50 -0.73 18.41
CA GLN A 124 38.72 -1.64 17.57
C GLN A 124 39.36 -3.04 17.59
N GLY A 125 38.54 -4.10 17.57
CA GLY A 125 39.04 -5.49 17.45
C GLY A 125 38.61 -6.45 18.57
N LYS A 126 37.81 -6.01 19.53
CA LYS A 126 37.11 -6.92 20.45
C LYS A 126 35.90 -7.54 19.74
N GLU A 127 35.51 -8.75 20.13
CA GLU A 127 34.31 -9.42 19.60
C GLU A 127 33.10 -8.50 19.81
N LEU A 128 32.42 -8.14 18.72
CA LEU A 128 31.22 -7.31 18.79
C LEU A 128 30.17 -8.06 19.61
N PRO A 129 29.56 -7.44 20.63
CA PRO A 129 28.51 -8.10 21.38
C PRO A 129 27.39 -8.58 20.43
N PRO A 130 26.92 -9.84 20.54
CA PRO A 130 25.81 -10.36 19.72
C PRO A 130 24.49 -9.59 19.92
N ASP A 131 24.47 -8.67 20.88
CA ASP A 131 23.37 -7.78 21.26
C ASP A 131 23.47 -6.35 20.69
N PHE A 132 24.35 -6.07 19.72
CA PHE A 132 24.37 -4.78 19.01
C PHE A 132 23.17 -4.62 18.07
N LYS A 133 21.99 -4.55 18.70
CA LYS A 133 20.68 -4.43 18.09
C LYS A 133 20.07 -3.10 18.50
N PHE A 134 19.44 -2.41 17.57
CA PHE A 134 18.82 -1.12 17.83
C PHE A 134 17.56 -0.91 16.99
N GLY A 135 16.82 0.14 17.32
CA GLY A 135 15.68 0.59 16.55
C GLY A 135 16.11 1.49 15.39
N LEU A 136 15.54 1.29 14.21
CA LEU A 136 15.75 2.13 13.04
C LEU A 136 14.41 2.54 12.45
N VAL A 137 14.25 3.82 12.16
CA VAL A 137 13.12 4.37 11.41
C VAL A 137 13.65 4.98 10.13
N VAL A 138 13.11 4.57 9.00
CA VAL A 138 13.43 5.14 7.69
C VAL A 138 12.21 5.86 7.16
N ASP A 139 12.35 7.17 6.93
CA ASP A 139 11.34 8.04 6.36
C ASP A 139 11.75 8.44 4.95
N ILE A 140 10.85 8.23 3.98
CA ILE A 140 10.99 8.67 2.60
C ILE A 140 9.81 9.58 2.30
N VAL A 141 10.08 10.84 1.95
CA VAL A 141 9.08 11.88 1.74
C VAL A 141 9.18 12.40 0.31
N ASP A 142 8.02 12.55 -0.30
CA ASP A 142 7.81 13.10 -1.63
C ASP A 142 6.68 14.13 -1.58
N GLY A 143 7.02 15.37 -1.24
CA GLY A 143 6.05 16.45 -1.07
C GLY A 143 4.96 16.10 -0.05
N GLY A 144 3.73 15.81 -0.54
CA GLY A 144 2.59 15.42 0.30
C GLY A 144 2.53 13.93 0.67
N LYS A 145 3.33 13.09 0.01
CA LYS A 145 3.40 11.64 0.22
C LYS A 145 4.56 11.28 1.15
N ALA A 146 4.37 10.24 1.96
CA ALA A 146 5.44 9.74 2.84
C ALA A 146 5.34 8.22 3.04
N ARG A 147 6.50 7.56 3.05
CA ARG A 147 6.70 6.18 3.51
C ARG A 147 7.50 6.19 4.80
N ARG A 148 7.04 5.45 5.79
CA ARG A 148 7.77 5.20 7.04
C ARG A 148 7.95 3.70 7.24
N HIS A 149 9.19 3.28 7.45
CA HIS A 149 9.57 1.92 7.82
C HIS A 149 10.09 1.93 9.24
N CYS A 150 9.35 1.33 10.18
CA CYS A 150 9.76 1.20 11.57
C CYS A 150 10.31 -0.21 11.81
N MET A 151 11.54 -0.28 12.30
CA MET A 151 12.26 -1.53 12.54
C MET A 151 12.74 -1.56 14.00
N PRO A 152 12.11 -2.34 14.89
CA PRO A 152 12.44 -2.36 16.32
C PRO A 152 13.77 -3.05 16.63
N ASN A 153 14.22 -3.95 15.76
CA ASN A 153 15.39 -4.79 15.99
C ASN A 153 16.24 -4.89 14.72
N VAL A 154 17.28 -4.06 14.65
CA VAL A 154 18.19 -3.91 13.51
C VAL A 154 19.62 -4.12 13.94
N SER A 155 20.40 -4.82 13.10
CA SER A 155 21.85 -4.98 13.25
C SER A 155 22.56 -4.57 11.96
N VAL A 156 23.76 -4.02 12.06
CA VAL A 156 24.61 -3.77 10.88
C VAL A 156 25.28 -5.08 10.46
N VAL A 157 25.07 -5.50 9.21
CA VAL A 157 25.56 -6.79 8.67
C VAL A 157 26.75 -6.63 7.75
N GLU A 158 26.82 -5.52 7.01
CA GLU A 158 27.92 -5.24 6.09
C GLU A 158 28.33 -3.77 6.21
N ARG A 159 29.61 -3.52 5.98
CA ARG A 159 30.26 -2.21 6.07
C ARG A 159 31.14 -2.09 4.83
N GLY A 160 30.88 -1.09 4.00
CA GLY A 160 31.67 -0.84 2.80
C GLY A 160 32.96 -0.10 3.11
N ASP A 161 33.81 0.08 2.10
CA ASP A 161 35.09 0.76 2.24
C ASP A 161 34.91 2.28 2.46
N ILE A 162 35.78 2.88 3.28
CA ILE A 162 35.89 4.34 3.39
C ILE A 162 36.86 4.82 2.31
N VAL A 163 36.35 5.59 1.35
CA VAL A 163 37.16 6.22 0.32
C VAL A 163 37.50 7.65 0.74
N TYR A 164 38.79 7.98 0.78
CA TYR A 164 39.28 9.34 0.95
C TYR A 164 39.74 9.88 -0.41
N SER A 165 38.89 10.67 -1.07
CA SER A 165 39.24 11.39 -2.30
C SER A 165 39.27 12.90 -2.03
N LYS A 166 39.90 13.67 -2.92
CA LYS A 166 39.87 15.15 -2.87
C LYS A 166 38.60 15.74 -3.47
N ASP A 167 37.89 14.92 -4.25
CA ASP A 167 36.82 15.37 -5.14
C ASP A 167 35.43 15.01 -4.59
N ASP A 168 35.35 14.08 -3.63
CA ASP A 168 34.09 13.59 -3.05
C ASP A 168 34.03 13.72 -1.51
N LEU A 169 32.80 13.72 -0.98
CA LEU A 169 32.56 13.64 0.45
C LEU A 169 32.86 12.22 0.98
N VAL A 170 33.48 12.15 2.15
CA VAL A 170 33.72 10.88 2.85
C VAL A 170 32.39 10.33 3.34
N GLY A 171 32.06 9.10 2.96
CA GLY A 171 30.83 8.42 3.35
C GLY A 171 31.06 7.07 4.02
N TYR A 172 30.24 6.75 5.00
CA TYR A 172 30.18 5.44 5.63
C TYR A 172 29.07 4.61 4.99
N GLU A 173 29.44 3.63 4.16
CA GLU A 173 28.50 2.67 3.60
C GLU A 173 28.14 1.60 4.65
N MET A 174 26.85 1.46 4.95
CA MET A 174 26.34 0.48 5.91
C MET A 174 25.12 -0.24 5.36
N THR A 175 25.08 -1.55 5.59
CA THR A 175 23.90 -2.40 5.34
C THR A 175 23.29 -2.82 6.67
N PHE A 176 22.03 -2.46 6.87
CA PHE A 176 21.23 -2.74 8.05
C PHE A 176 20.29 -3.92 7.77
N ARG A 177 20.24 -4.91 8.67
CA ARG A 177 19.30 -6.02 8.59
C ARG A 177 18.28 -5.93 9.71
N ALA A 178 17.00 -5.87 9.35
CA ALA A 178 15.90 -5.94 10.29
C ALA A 178 15.54 -7.39 10.58
N SER A 179 15.48 -7.73 11.87
CA SER A 179 15.11 -9.06 12.38
C SER A 179 13.80 -8.98 13.16
N TYR A 180 13.12 -10.11 13.27
CA TYR A 180 11.91 -10.20 14.10
C TYR A 180 12.23 -9.82 15.56
N ASP A 181 11.43 -8.93 16.13
CA ASP A 181 11.44 -8.63 17.56
C ASP A 181 10.28 -9.35 18.26
N PRO A 182 10.55 -10.26 19.21
CA PRO A 182 9.49 -10.94 19.97
C PRO A 182 8.66 -10.00 20.86
N VAL A 183 9.17 -8.81 21.22
CA VAL A 183 8.44 -7.85 22.05
C VAL A 183 7.50 -6.99 21.20
N ALA A 184 7.98 -6.50 20.06
CA ALA A 184 7.17 -5.69 19.15
C ALA A 184 6.21 -6.54 18.28
N GLY A 185 6.54 -7.82 18.05
CA GLY A 185 5.73 -8.74 17.26
C GLY A 185 5.87 -8.60 15.74
N TYR A 186 6.85 -7.81 15.26
CA TYR A 186 7.13 -7.61 13.84
C TYR A 186 8.62 -7.33 13.60
N ALA A 187 9.08 -7.60 12.37
CA ALA A 187 10.43 -7.25 11.91
C ALA A 187 10.47 -5.85 11.27
N VAL A 188 9.47 -5.54 10.42
CA VAL A 188 9.32 -4.23 9.77
C VAL A 188 7.85 -3.86 9.78
N ARG A 189 7.52 -2.67 10.29
CA ARG A 189 6.19 -2.06 10.12
C ARG A 189 6.28 -1.02 9.03
N ARG A 190 5.50 -1.20 7.97
CA ARG A 190 5.43 -0.28 6.83
C ARG A 190 4.20 0.61 6.94
N MET A 191 4.38 1.91 6.76
CA MET A 191 3.31 2.90 6.75
C MET A 191 3.42 3.73 5.48
N PHE A 192 2.32 3.86 4.75
CA PHE A 192 2.25 4.59 3.48
C PHE A 192 1.18 5.66 3.58
N LYS A 193 1.57 6.92 3.37
CA LYS A 193 0.67 8.07 3.20
C LYS A 193 0.63 8.45 1.72
N GLU A 194 0.27 7.50 0.89
CA GLU A 194 0.31 7.64 -0.59
C GLU A 194 -1.09 7.56 -1.21
N GLY A 195 -2.11 7.32 -0.40
CA GLY A 195 -3.51 7.30 -0.82
C GLY A 195 -4.01 5.95 -1.32
N TRP A 196 -3.11 5.00 -1.59
CA TRP A 196 -3.52 3.65 -1.97
C TRP A 196 -4.25 2.95 -0.82
N LYS A 197 -5.41 2.38 -1.12
CA LYS A 197 -6.25 1.61 -0.20
C LYS A 197 -6.15 0.12 -0.55
N PRO A 198 -5.97 -0.76 0.44
CA PRO A 198 -5.97 -2.20 0.21
C PRO A 198 -7.23 -2.65 -0.53
N GLY A 199 -7.07 -3.50 -1.55
CA GLY A 199 -8.19 -4.06 -2.31
C GLY A 199 -8.83 -3.12 -3.32
N HIS A 200 -8.30 -1.90 -3.52
CA HIS A 200 -8.85 -0.94 -4.48
C HIS A 200 -7.85 -0.53 -5.58
N ALA A 201 -8.34 -0.39 -6.81
CA ALA A 201 -7.53 0.05 -7.95
C ALA A 201 -7.38 1.58 -7.95
N GLY A 202 -6.18 2.09 -8.19
CA GLY A 202 -5.95 3.50 -8.54
C GLY A 202 -6.42 4.52 -7.49
N THR A 203 -6.37 4.18 -6.21
CA THR A 203 -6.74 5.11 -5.12
C THR A 203 -5.59 6.07 -4.82
N THR A 204 -5.85 7.37 -4.93
CA THR A 204 -4.94 8.47 -4.58
C THR A 204 -5.34 9.11 -3.25
N LEU A 205 -4.57 10.07 -2.76
CA LEU A 205 -4.90 10.82 -1.52
C LEU A 205 -6.23 11.61 -1.63
N ALA A 206 -6.74 11.82 -2.85
CA ALA A 206 -8.01 12.46 -3.12
C ALA A 206 -9.22 11.49 -3.09
N ASP A 207 -9.01 10.20 -2.77
CA ASP A 207 -10.05 9.17 -2.69
C ASP A 207 -10.76 8.86 -4.02
N GLU A 208 -10.10 9.09 -5.15
CA GLU A 208 -10.59 8.71 -6.48
C GLU A 208 -10.63 7.17 -6.62
N ASN A 209 -11.62 6.63 -7.36
CA ASN A 209 -11.78 5.20 -7.61
C ASN A 209 -11.97 4.27 -6.40
N LYS A 210 -12.42 4.78 -5.25
CA LYS A 210 -12.72 4.00 -4.03
C LYS A 210 -13.71 2.83 -4.21
N ASP A 211 -14.48 2.80 -5.29
CA ASP A 211 -15.47 1.76 -5.57
C ASP A 211 -14.93 0.65 -6.48
N ALA A 212 -13.76 0.85 -7.10
CA ALA A 212 -13.09 -0.13 -7.95
C ALA A 212 -12.31 -1.12 -7.07
N SER A 213 -12.87 -2.31 -6.85
CA SER A 213 -12.21 -3.40 -6.13
C SER A 213 -11.27 -4.17 -7.06
N LEU A 214 -10.05 -4.47 -6.60
CA LEU A 214 -9.12 -5.40 -7.27
C LEU A 214 -9.37 -6.86 -6.89
N GLY A 215 -10.37 -7.12 -6.04
CA GLY A 215 -10.59 -8.42 -5.43
C GLY A 215 -9.62 -8.70 -4.29
N ASP A 216 -9.95 -9.71 -3.48
CA ASP A 216 -9.06 -10.22 -2.45
C ASP A 216 -8.20 -11.33 -3.05
N TRP A 217 -6.91 -11.06 -3.23
CA TRP A 217 -5.95 -12.02 -3.78
C TRP A 217 -5.66 -13.20 -2.84
N SER A 218 -6.00 -13.07 -1.55
CA SER A 218 -5.67 -14.06 -0.52
C SER A 218 -6.75 -15.12 -0.31
N ASN A 219 -7.94 -14.91 -0.87
CA ASN A 219 -9.07 -15.82 -0.79
C ASN A 219 -9.38 -16.47 -2.14
N THR A 220 -9.94 -17.69 -2.11
CA THR A 220 -10.47 -18.34 -3.31
C THR A 220 -11.61 -17.52 -3.90
N LEU A 221 -11.67 -17.41 -5.23
CA LEU A 221 -12.75 -16.77 -5.97
C LEU A 221 -14.10 -17.28 -5.49
N ASP A 222 -14.95 -16.38 -5.00
CA ASP A 222 -16.35 -16.69 -4.71
C ASP A 222 -17.12 -16.75 -6.04
N GLU A 223 -17.44 -17.95 -6.51
CA GLU A 223 -18.17 -18.16 -7.77
C GLU A 223 -19.54 -17.47 -7.83
N SER A 224 -20.11 -17.08 -6.68
CA SER A 224 -21.34 -16.28 -6.61
C SER A 224 -21.11 -14.80 -6.94
N GLU A 225 -19.95 -14.23 -6.57
CA GLU A 225 -19.58 -12.86 -6.97
C GLU A 225 -19.28 -12.78 -8.47
N VAL A 226 -18.77 -13.85 -9.08
CA VAL A 226 -18.50 -13.93 -10.54
C VAL A 226 -19.80 -13.83 -11.36
N ARG A 227 -20.94 -14.24 -10.81
CA ARG A 227 -22.24 -14.17 -11.50
C ARG A 227 -22.91 -12.80 -11.39
N LYS A 228 -22.41 -11.94 -10.50
CA LYS A 228 -22.98 -10.60 -10.27
C LYS A 228 -22.48 -9.66 -11.36
N GLN A 229 -23.41 -9.08 -12.10
CA GLN A 229 -23.11 -8.20 -13.23
C GLN A 229 -23.13 -6.73 -12.81
N SER A 230 -22.39 -5.89 -13.55
CA SER A 230 -22.52 -4.43 -13.52
C SER A 230 -23.26 -3.98 -14.78
N LYS A 231 -24.38 -3.26 -14.62
CA LYS A 231 -25.19 -2.74 -15.73
C LYS A 231 -25.58 -1.29 -15.51
N THR A 232 -25.49 -0.48 -16.56
CA THR A 232 -25.88 0.93 -16.54
C THR A 232 -27.19 1.13 -17.27
N VAL A 233 -28.22 1.59 -16.55
CA VAL A 233 -29.55 1.91 -17.05
C VAL A 233 -29.64 3.41 -17.34
N THR A 234 -29.88 3.77 -18.60
CA THR A 234 -29.95 5.15 -19.09
C THR A 234 -31.32 5.46 -19.66
N LEU A 235 -32.00 6.44 -19.08
CA LEU A 235 -33.29 6.92 -19.56
C LEU A 235 -33.17 7.68 -20.89
N PRO A 236 -34.23 7.69 -21.72
CA PRO A 236 -34.22 8.39 -22.99
C PRO A 236 -34.01 9.89 -22.82
N LYS A 237 -33.24 10.49 -23.72
CA LYS A 237 -32.89 11.91 -23.68
C LYS A 237 -34.17 12.75 -23.80
N GLY A 238 -34.34 13.72 -22.90
CA GLY A 238 -35.48 14.63 -22.90
C GLY A 238 -36.70 14.13 -22.13
N ALA A 239 -36.66 12.98 -21.46
CA ALA A 239 -37.75 12.58 -20.56
C ALA A 239 -37.96 13.63 -19.46
N THR A 240 -39.18 14.16 -19.34
CA THR A 240 -39.54 15.21 -18.37
C THR A 240 -40.60 14.76 -17.36
N GLY A 241 -41.06 13.50 -17.45
CA GLY A 241 -42.12 12.98 -16.60
C GLY A 241 -42.33 11.48 -16.77
N GLY A 242 -43.30 10.96 -16.02
CA GLY A 242 -43.71 9.56 -16.09
C GLY A 242 -42.91 8.62 -15.19
N THR A 243 -43.07 7.32 -15.44
CA THR A 243 -42.44 6.24 -14.67
C THR A 243 -41.83 5.18 -15.58
N PHE A 244 -40.91 4.40 -15.03
CA PHE A 244 -40.32 3.23 -15.67
C PHE A 244 -40.21 2.08 -14.67
N THR A 245 -39.97 0.87 -15.16
CA THR A 245 -39.65 -0.30 -14.31
C THR A 245 -38.32 -0.91 -14.73
N VAL A 246 -37.67 -1.60 -13.80
CA VAL A 246 -36.49 -2.42 -14.07
C VAL A 246 -36.76 -3.83 -13.59
N SER A 247 -36.43 -4.81 -14.41
CA SER A 247 -36.63 -6.22 -14.09
C SER A 247 -35.31 -6.93 -13.87
N ILE A 248 -35.30 -7.84 -12.91
CA ILE A 248 -34.18 -8.74 -12.61
C ILE A 248 -34.65 -10.16 -12.87
N ASN A 249 -34.01 -10.88 -13.80
CA ASN A 249 -34.43 -12.21 -14.25
C ASN A 249 -35.93 -12.28 -14.62
N GLY A 250 -36.41 -11.25 -15.32
CA GLY A 250 -37.80 -11.14 -15.75
C GLY A 250 -38.81 -10.73 -14.66
N LYS A 251 -38.37 -10.47 -13.42
CA LYS A 251 -39.23 -10.00 -12.34
C LYS A 251 -39.18 -8.47 -12.25
N ALA A 252 -40.29 -7.83 -12.60
CA ALA A 252 -40.38 -6.37 -12.65
C ALA A 252 -40.40 -5.72 -11.26
N SER A 253 -39.75 -4.57 -11.15
CA SER A 253 -39.84 -3.70 -9.99
C SER A 253 -41.19 -2.99 -9.89
N ALA A 254 -41.45 -2.37 -8.74
CA ALA A 254 -42.45 -1.32 -8.65
C ALA A 254 -42.08 -0.14 -9.58
N ALA A 255 -43.06 0.70 -9.92
CA ALA A 255 -42.85 1.89 -10.75
C ALA A 255 -41.84 2.86 -10.10
N ILE A 256 -40.86 3.29 -10.88
CA ILE A 256 -39.82 4.25 -10.50
C ILE A 256 -40.08 5.55 -11.25
N ASN A 257 -40.10 6.68 -10.54
CA ASN A 257 -40.29 7.98 -11.16
C ASN A 257 -39.11 8.33 -12.08
N HIS A 258 -39.38 9.05 -13.18
CA HIS A 258 -38.36 9.47 -14.14
C HIS A 258 -37.19 10.25 -13.51
N ASP A 259 -37.40 10.93 -12.38
CA ASP A 259 -36.43 11.76 -11.65
C ASP A 259 -35.93 11.12 -10.34
N ALA A 260 -36.20 9.83 -10.13
CA ALA A 260 -35.79 9.12 -8.91
C ALA A 260 -34.27 9.23 -8.65
N THR A 261 -33.85 9.28 -7.39
CA THR A 261 -32.43 9.20 -7.05
C THR A 261 -31.95 7.74 -7.11
N GLY A 262 -30.64 7.51 -7.25
CA GLY A 262 -30.08 6.16 -7.16
C GLY A 262 -30.45 5.44 -5.86
N THR A 263 -30.57 6.17 -4.74
CA THR A 263 -31.04 5.62 -3.46
C THR A 263 -32.50 5.16 -3.53
N ALA A 264 -33.38 5.94 -4.15
CA ALA A 264 -34.78 5.56 -4.31
C ALA A 264 -34.93 4.33 -5.22
N MET A 265 -34.17 4.29 -6.32
CA MET A 265 -34.10 3.13 -7.22
C MET A 265 -33.58 1.88 -6.50
N LYS A 266 -32.52 2.00 -5.69
CA LYS A 266 -32.02 0.90 -4.85
C LYS A 266 -33.10 0.32 -3.95
N LEU A 267 -33.83 1.18 -3.22
CA LEU A 267 -34.89 0.73 -2.31
C LEU A 267 -36.01 -0.02 -3.04
N VAL A 268 -36.25 0.31 -4.31
CA VAL A 268 -37.21 -0.38 -5.17
C VAL A 268 -36.65 -1.73 -5.64
N LEU A 269 -35.40 -1.78 -6.12
CA LEU A 269 -34.77 -3.02 -6.59
C LEU A 269 -34.51 -4.04 -5.48
N ASN A 270 -34.18 -3.60 -4.27
CA ASN A 270 -33.99 -4.50 -3.13
C ASN A 270 -35.26 -5.24 -2.68
N LYS A 271 -36.42 -4.88 -3.24
CA LYS A 271 -37.69 -5.58 -3.02
C LYS A 271 -38.06 -6.53 -4.16
N VAL A 272 -37.27 -6.54 -5.24
CA VAL A 272 -37.42 -7.49 -6.35
C VAL A 272 -36.73 -8.79 -5.93
N ASP A 273 -37.38 -9.92 -6.15
CA ASP A 273 -36.84 -11.24 -5.86
C ASP A 273 -35.62 -11.52 -6.76
N GLY A 274 -34.44 -11.68 -6.15
CA GLY A 274 -33.13 -11.71 -6.83
C GLY A 274 -32.38 -10.38 -6.85
N GLY A 275 -32.98 -9.32 -6.30
CA GLY A 275 -32.42 -7.96 -6.20
C GLY A 275 -32.03 -7.55 -4.78
N GLU A 276 -32.12 -8.42 -3.78
CA GLU A 276 -31.93 -8.10 -2.35
C GLU A 276 -30.55 -7.50 -2.05
N SER A 277 -29.53 -7.92 -2.81
CA SER A 277 -28.15 -7.42 -2.74
C SER A 277 -27.84 -6.30 -3.73
N ALA A 278 -28.83 -5.79 -4.47
CA ALA A 278 -28.62 -4.75 -5.47
C ALA A 278 -28.01 -3.49 -4.84
N LYS A 279 -26.97 -2.98 -5.49
CA LYS A 279 -26.38 -1.67 -5.22
C LYS A 279 -26.66 -0.80 -6.42
N VAL A 280 -27.19 0.40 -6.18
CA VAL A 280 -27.48 1.37 -7.24
C VAL A 280 -26.79 2.69 -6.91
N THR A 281 -26.00 3.19 -7.85
CA THR A 281 -25.45 4.55 -7.84
C THR A 281 -25.98 5.32 -9.05
N GLY A 282 -26.03 6.65 -8.98
CA GLY A 282 -26.57 7.49 -10.05
C GLY A 282 -27.26 8.74 -9.52
N ARG A 283 -27.28 9.79 -10.35
CA ARG A 283 -27.98 11.05 -10.06
C ARG A 283 -29.49 10.91 -10.25
N ALA A 284 -30.25 11.89 -9.77
CA ALA A 284 -31.68 12.00 -10.05
C ALA A 284 -31.92 11.99 -11.58
N GLY A 285 -32.74 11.06 -12.06
CA GLY A 285 -33.00 10.86 -13.49
C GLY A 285 -31.93 10.10 -14.27
N GLY A 286 -30.94 9.53 -13.57
CA GLY A 286 -29.93 8.67 -14.15
C GLY A 286 -28.84 9.39 -14.93
N PRO A 287 -27.92 8.64 -15.58
CA PRO A 287 -27.90 7.18 -15.64
C PRO A 287 -27.65 6.52 -14.27
N TYR A 288 -28.10 5.27 -14.12
CA TYR A 288 -27.96 4.49 -12.90
C TYR A 288 -27.08 3.28 -13.15
N THR A 289 -26.07 3.06 -12.30
CA THR A 289 -25.23 1.87 -12.32
C THR A 289 -25.73 0.89 -11.26
N ILE A 290 -26.12 -0.31 -11.69
CA ILE A 290 -26.62 -1.40 -10.86
C ILE A 290 -25.54 -2.47 -10.76
N THR A 291 -25.18 -2.87 -9.54
CA THR A 291 -24.24 -3.96 -9.27
C THR A 291 -24.78 -4.90 -8.20
N GLY A 292 -24.15 -6.07 -8.05
CA GLY A 292 -24.48 -7.02 -6.98
C GLY A 292 -25.74 -7.85 -7.24
N VAL A 293 -26.17 -7.95 -8.49
CA VAL A 293 -27.34 -8.72 -8.95
C VAL A 293 -26.90 -9.78 -9.94
N GLU A 294 -27.46 -10.99 -9.83
CA GLU A 294 -27.21 -12.08 -10.78
C GLU A 294 -28.29 -12.15 -11.87
N GLY A 295 -27.87 -12.38 -13.11
CA GLY A 295 -28.77 -12.64 -14.24
C GLY A 295 -29.20 -11.40 -15.03
N GLU A 296 -30.24 -11.54 -15.87
CA GLU A 296 -30.59 -10.54 -16.89
C GLU A 296 -31.29 -9.31 -16.28
N ILE A 297 -30.80 -8.12 -16.61
CA ILE A 297 -31.42 -6.83 -16.25
C ILE A 297 -32.07 -6.23 -17.49
N THR A 298 -33.38 -5.99 -17.42
CA THR A 298 -34.15 -5.30 -18.47
C THR A 298 -34.91 -4.11 -17.89
N ALA A 299 -35.38 -3.19 -18.73
CA ALA A 299 -36.12 -2.01 -18.29
C ALA A 299 -37.23 -1.67 -19.28
N ASP A 300 -38.33 -1.14 -18.75
CA ASP A 300 -39.50 -0.74 -19.53
C ASP A 300 -39.81 0.73 -19.26
N GLY A 301 -39.68 1.54 -20.31
CA GLY A 301 -39.92 2.99 -20.31
C GLY A 301 -41.25 3.40 -20.94
N THR A 302 -42.17 2.48 -21.23
CA THR A 302 -43.45 2.77 -21.92
C THR A 302 -44.29 3.86 -21.25
N ASN A 303 -44.13 4.08 -19.95
CA ASN A 303 -44.84 5.11 -19.18
C ASN A 303 -44.05 6.42 -19.02
N LEU A 304 -42.90 6.56 -19.67
CA LEU A 304 -42.12 7.80 -19.71
C LEU A 304 -42.76 8.82 -20.67
N THR A 305 -42.64 10.10 -20.31
CA THR A 305 -43.17 11.21 -21.10
C THR A 305 -42.12 12.31 -21.31
N GLY A 306 -42.34 13.14 -22.33
CA GLY A 306 -41.48 14.30 -22.64
C GLY A 306 -40.33 14.01 -23.60
N SER A 307 -40.02 12.74 -23.88
CA SER A 307 -39.03 12.34 -24.87
C SER A 307 -39.68 11.87 -26.18
N ASP A 308 -38.92 11.95 -27.28
CA ASP A 308 -39.30 11.41 -28.60
C ASP A 308 -39.23 9.87 -28.65
N THR A 309 -38.64 9.23 -27.65
CA THR A 309 -38.60 7.76 -27.48
C THR A 309 -38.79 7.35 -26.02
N GLN A 310 -39.28 6.13 -25.81
CA GLN A 310 -39.45 5.48 -24.52
C GLN A 310 -38.42 4.38 -24.27
N ASP A 311 -37.46 4.21 -25.19
CA ASP A 311 -36.44 3.17 -25.11
C ASP A 311 -35.43 3.50 -24.02
N ILE A 312 -35.22 2.55 -23.11
CA ILE A 312 -34.20 2.62 -22.06
C ILE A 312 -32.98 1.83 -22.53
N SER A 313 -31.80 2.45 -22.47
CA SER A 313 -30.54 1.78 -22.82
C SER A 313 -29.94 1.10 -21.60
N ILE A 314 -29.53 -0.16 -21.75
CA ILE A 314 -28.86 -0.95 -20.72
C ILE A 314 -27.53 -1.46 -21.30
N ASN A 315 -26.42 -1.05 -20.69
CA ASN A 315 -25.07 -1.45 -21.10
C ASN A 315 -24.36 -2.16 -19.95
#